data_AF-P56661-F1
#
_entry.id   AF-P56661-F1
#
_cell.length_a   1.000
_cell.length_b   1.000
_cell.length_c   1.000
_cell.angle_alpha   90.00
_cell.angle_beta   90.00
_cell.angle_gamma   90.00
#
_symmetry.space_group_name_H-M   'P 1'
#
loop_
_entity.id
_entity.type
_entity.pdbx_description
1 polymer ?
#
loop_
_entity_poly.entity_id
_entity_poly.type
_entity_poly.pdbx_seq_one_letter_code
_entity_poly.pdbx_strand_id
1 'polypeptide(L)'
;DDKELKKQLLRKYSGCLGNLRKELCKKRKKDKLPKEARQKLLSWWELHYRWPYPSEMEKIALAESTGLEQKQINNWFINQRKRHWKPS
;
A
#
# COMPACT_ATOMS: atom_id res chain seq x y z
N ASP A 1 -32.80 29.91 -0.92
CA ASP A 1 -32.63 28.86 0.10
C ASP A 1 -31.36 28.06 -0.23
N ASP A 2 -30.39 28.05 0.67
CA ASP A 2 -29.08 27.40 0.48
C ASP A 2 -29.19 25.91 0.12
N LYS A 3 -30.24 25.24 0.62
CA LYS A 3 -30.49 23.82 0.32
C LYS A 3 -30.83 23.61 -1.15
N GLU A 4 -31.58 24.54 -1.74
CA GLU A 4 -31.98 24.45 -3.14
C GLU A 4 -30.81 24.75 -4.08
N LEU A 5 -29.97 25.74 -3.72
CA LEU A 5 -28.72 26.01 -4.43
C LEU A 5 -27.80 24.78 -4.42
N LYS A 6 -27.64 24.12 -3.27
CA LYS A 6 -26.85 22.89 -3.15
C LYS A 6 -27.38 21.76 -4.04
N LYS A 7 -28.70 21.55 -4.11
CA LYS A 7 -29.30 20.54 -5.00
C LYS A 7 -29.06 20.87 -6.47
N GLN A 8 -29.24 22.12 -6.87
CA GLN A 8 -28.97 22.58 -8.23
C GLN A 8 -27.50 22.37 -8.61
N LEU A 9 -26.56 22.71 -7.73
CA LEU A 9 -25.13 22.48 -7.93
C LEU A 9 -24.81 20.99 -8.05
N LEU A 10 -25.29 20.16 -7.11
CA LEU A 10 -25.09 18.71 -7.18
C LEU A 10 -25.65 18.11 -8.47
N ARG A 11 -26.84 18.54 -8.92
CA ARG A 11 -27.42 18.08 -10.20
C ARG A 11 -26.55 18.49 -11.38
N LYS A 12 -26.16 19.78 -11.45
CA LYS A 12 -25.34 20.36 -12.52
C LYS A 12 -23.97 19.69 -12.65
N TYR A 13 -23.33 19.36 -11.53
CA TYR A 13 -21.96 18.84 -11.51
C TYR A 13 -21.85 17.33 -11.25
N SER A 14 -22.96 16.62 -10.99
CA SER A 14 -22.97 15.19 -10.65
C SER A 14 -22.16 14.31 -11.61
N GLY A 15 -22.33 14.49 -12.92
CA GLY A 15 -21.58 13.75 -13.94
C GLY A 15 -20.08 14.05 -13.92
N CYS A 16 -19.71 15.33 -13.85
CA CYS A 16 -18.32 15.78 -13.76
C CYS A 16 -17.64 15.25 -12.48
N LEU A 17 -18.34 15.34 -11.33
CA LEU A 17 -17.88 14.82 -10.06
C LEU A 17 -17.71 13.30 -10.08
N GLY A 18 -18.60 12.57 -10.76
CA GLY A 18 -18.49 11.12 -10.95
C GLY A 18 -17.23 10.73 -11.72
N ASN A 19 -16.94 11.42 -12.81
CA ASN A 19 -15.73 11.21 -13.62
C ASN A 19 -14.47 11.58 -12.84
N LEU A 20 -14.44 12.74 -12.18
CA LEU A 20 -13.32 13.14 -11.32
C LEU A 20 -13.10 12.11 -10.21
N ARG A 21 -14.16 11.63 -9.56
CA ARG A 21 -14.05 10.58 -8.53
C ARG A 21 -13.47 9.29 -9.11
N LYS A 22 -13.90 8.87 -10.31
CA LYS A 22 -13.36 7.67 -10.98
C LYS A 22 -11.87 7.83 -11.31
N GLU A 23 -11.46 8.96 -11.85
CA GLU A 23 -10.06 9.27 -12.17
C GLU A 23 -9.18 9.36 -10.91
N LEU A 24 -9.67 10.04 -9.86
CA LEU A 24 -9.00 10.11 -8.57
C LEU A 24 -8.93 8.75 -7.87
N CYS A 25 -9.94 7.88 -8.01
CA CYS A 25 -9.93 6.53 -7.46
C CYS A 25 -9.00 5.59 -8.24
N LYS A 26 -8.89 5.71 -9.57
CA LYS A 26 -7.95 4.93 -10.39
C LYS A 26 -6.50 5.14 -9.93
N LYS A 27 -6.11 6.41 -9.70
CA LYS A 27 -4.76 6.75 -9.21
C LYS A 27 -4.51 6.36 -7.75
N ARG A 28 -5.54 5.98 -6.99
CA ARG A 28 -5.44 5.76 -5.53
C ARG A 28 -5.65 4.31 -5.09
N LYS A 29 -5.94 3.38 -5.99
CA LYS A 29 -5.80 1.96 -5.63
C LYS A 29 -4.31 1.72 -5.43
N LYS A 30 -3.85 1.77 -4.18
CA LYS A 30 -2.53 1.29 -3.79
C LYS A 30 -2.48 -0.17 -4.21
N ASP A 31 -1.89 -0.43 -5.37
CA ASP A 31 -1.78 -1.78 -5.88
C ASP A 31 -1.09 -2.63 -4.82
N LYS A 32 -1.64 -3.83 -4.64
CA LYS A 32 -1.00 -4.82 -3.78
C LYS A 32 0.39 -5.07 -4.36
N LEU A 33 1.35 -5.38 -3.48
CA LEU A 33 2.67 -5.80 -3.95
C LEU A 33 2.52 -6.98 -4.93
N PRO A 34 3.31 -7.03 -6.01
CA PRO A 34 3.34 -8.17 -6.94
C PRO A 34 3.47 -9.49 -6.18
N LYS A 35 2.80 -10.55 -6.65
CA LYS A 35 2.75 -11.85 -5.96
C LYS A 35 4.15 -12.39 -5.68
N GLU A 36 5.04 -12.30 -6.66
CA GLU A 36 6.44 -12.74 -6.55
C GLU A 36 7.23 -11.93 -5.52
N ALA A 37 7.09 -10.60 -5.55
CA ALA A 37 7.72 -9.72 -4.57
C ALA A 37 7.25 -10.06 -3.15
N ARG A 38 5.94 -10.28 -2.97
CA ARG A 38 5.38 -10.73 -1.69
C ARG A 38 5.95 -12.08 -1.24
N GLN A 39 6.09 -13.03 -2.16
CA GLN A 39 6.63 -14.36 -1.82
C GLN A 39 8.07 -14.28 -1.31
N LYS A 40 8.93 -13.50 -1.98
CA LYS A 40 10.32 -13.27 -1.55
C LYS A 40 10.40 -12.66 -0.15
N LEU A 41 9.56 -11.65 0.13
CA LEU A 41 9.47 -11.03 1.45
C LEU A 41 9.00 -12.01 2.54
N LEU A 42 8.00 -12.84 2.23
CA LEU A 42 7.52 -13.88 3.14
C LEU A 42 8.59 -14.95 3.40
N SER A 43 9.34 -15.37 2.39
CA SER A 43 10.43 -16.33 2.58
C SER A 43 11.53 -15.78 3.50
N TRP A 44 11.94 -14.52 3.32
CA TRP A 44 12.88 -13.89 4.25
C TRP A 44 12.29 -13.80 5.67
N TRP A 45 11.01 -13.44 5.77
CA TRP A 45 10.29 -13.32 7.04
C TRP A 45 10.22 -14.63 7.82
N GLU A 46 9.91 -15.74 7.16
CA GLU A 46 9.81 -17.06 7.78
C GLU A 46 11.18 -17.50 8.33
N LEU A 47 12.25 -17.26 7.57
CA LEU A 47 13.62 -17.54 7.99
C LEU A 47 14.05 -16.71 9.22
N HIS A 48 13.58 -15.47 9.32
CA HIS A 48 13.95 -14.52 10.38
C HIS A 48 12.82 -14.25 11.37
N TYR A 49 11.85 -15.15 11.51
CA TYR A 49 10.65 -14.90 12.31
C TYR A 49 10.95 -14.57 13.79
N ARG A 50 12.02 -15.16 14.35
CA ARG A 50 12.46 -14.87 15.73
C ARG A 50 12.88 -13.42 15.92
N TRP A 51 13.47 -12.79 14.91
CA TRP A 51 13.93 -11.41 14.93
C TRP A 51 13.77 -10.76 13.55
N PRO A 52 12.56 -10.32 13.19
CA PRO A 52 12.23 -9.89 11.83
C PRO A 52 12.59 -8.41 11.59
N TYR A 53 13.86 -8.08 11.80
CA TYR A 53 14.46 -6.77 11.58
C TYR A 53 15.61 -6.89 10.59
N PRO A 54 15.34 -6.74 9.28
CA PRO A 54 16.40 -6.80 8.27
C PRO A 54 17.37 -5.64 8.47
N SER A 55 18.65 -5.94 8.33
CA SER A 55 19.73 -4.96 8.20
C SER A 55 19.55 -4.11 6.94
N GLU A 56 20.28 -3.00 6.85
CA GLU A 56 20.16 -2.13 5.67
C GLU A 56 20.62 -2.83 4.38
N MET A 57 21.65 -3.66 4.46
CA MET A 57 22.12 -4.47 3.33
C MET A 57 21.05 -5.47 2.89
N GLU A 58 20.35 -6.12 3.82
CA GLU A 58 19.26 -7.04 3.49
C GLU A 58 18.07 -6.31 2.86
N LYS A 59 17.74 -5.11 3.31
CA LYS A 59 16.68 -4.31 2.67
C LYS A 59 17.04 -3.93 1.24
N ILE A 60 18.31 -3.60 0.96
CA ILE A 60 18.80 -3.31 -0.39
C ILE A 60 18.69 -4.57 -1.25
N ALA A 61 19.18 -5.73 -0.77
CA ALA A 61 19.09 -6.99 -1.49
C ALA A 61 17.62 -7.42 -1.75
N LEU A 62 16.72 -7.18 -0.80
CA LEU A 62 15.29 -7.41 -0.97
C LEU A 62 14.68 -6.44 -1.98
N ALA A 63 15.06 -5.17 -1.97
CA ALA A 63 14.61 -4.19 -2.95
C ALA A 63 15.03 -4.60 -4.38
N GLU A 64 16.31 -4.94 -4.57
CA GLU A 64 16.86 -5.41 -5.84
C GLU A 64 16.16 -6.68 -6.33
N SER A 65 16.02 -7.69 -5.46
CA SER A 65 15.42 -8.96 -5.83
C SER A 65 13.92 -8.89 -6.09
N THR A 66 13.20 -7.95 -5.47
CA THR A 66 11.74 -7.81 -5.62
C THR A 66 11.32 -6.75 -6.63
N GLY A 67 12.24 -5.88 -7.05
CA GLY A 67 11.94 -4.69 -7.86
C GLY A 67 11.13 -3.63 -7.12
N LEU A 68 11.11 -3.68 -5.78
CA LEU A 68 10.39 -2.72 -4.95
C LEU A 68 11.32 -1.60 -4.46
N GLU A 69 10.76 -0.42 -4.25
CA GLU A 69 11.48 0.67 -3.58
C GLU A 69 11.79 0.29 -2.12
N GLN A 70 12.93 0.74 -1.59
CA GLN A 70 13.29 0.52 -0.19
C GLN A 70 12.21 1.01 0.79
N LYS A 71 11.47 2.06 0.44
CA LYS A 71 10.31 2.54 1.21
C LYS A 71 9.20 1.49 1.29
N GLN A 72 8.93 0.77 0.20
CA GLN A 72 7.95 -0.31 0.16
C GLN A 72 8.40 -1.49 1.01
N ILE A 73 9.69 -1.85 0.96
CA ILE A 73 10.30 -2.89 1.81
C ILE A 73 10.13 -2.53 3.29
N ASN A 74 10.56 -1.32 3.70
CA ASN A 74 10.44 -0.84 5.07
C ASN A 74 8.99 -0.86 5.56
N ASN A 75 8.06 -0.31 4.77
CA ASN A 75 6.64 -0.31 5.10
C ASN A 75 6.06 -1.72 5.19
N TRP A 76 6.50 -2.65 4.34
CA TRP A 76 6.06 -4.03 4.39
C TRP A 76 6.47 -4.66 5.72
N PHE A 77 7.75 -4.56 6.11
CA PHE A 77 8.22 -5.12 7.37
C PHE A 77 7.57 -4.51 8.60
N ILE A 78 7.35 -3.18 8.62
CA ILE A 78 6.62 -2.50 9.70
C ILE A 78 5.21 -3.07 9.83
N ASN A 79 4.48 -3.16 8.72
CA ASN A 79 3.11 -3.67 8.71
C ASN A 79 3.05 -5.17 9.01
N GLN A 80 4.02 -5.94 8.53
CA GLN A 80 4.11 -7.39 8.74
C GLN A 80 4.34 -7.70 10.22
N ARG A 81 5.28 -7.00 10.88
CA ARG A 81 5.46 -7.07 12.35
C ARG A 81 4.19 -6.71 13.09
N LYS A 82 3.57 -5.58 12.76
CA LYS A 82 2.33 -5.14 13.42
C LYS A 82 1.18 -6.17 13.31
N ARG A 83 1.13 -6.95 12.23
CA ARG A 83 0.04 -7.90 11.96
C ARG A 83 0.33 -9.33 12.42
N HIS A 84 1.58 -9.76 12.34
CA HIS A 84 1.92 -11.18 12.39
C HIS A 84 3.04 -11.53 13.37
N TRP A 85 3.76 -10.55 13.91
CA TRP A 85 4.82 -10.86 14.87
C TRP A 85 4.32 -10.74 16.29
N LYS A 86 4.39 -11.88 16.99
CA LYS A 86 4.14 -11.98 18.43
C LYS A 86 5.42 -12.50 19.05
N PRO A 87 6.23 -11.67 19.72
CA PRO A 87 7.33 -12.15 20.52
C PRO A 87 6.76 -13.14 21.54
N SER A 88 7.16 -14.40 21.45
CA SER A 88 6.89 -15.41 22.48
C SER A 88 7.67 -15.07 23.75
#